data_AF-A0A350SL22-F1
#
_entry.id   AF-A0A350SL22-F1
#
_cell.length_a   1.000
_cell.length_b   1.000
_cell.length_c   1.000
_cell.angle_alpha   90.00
_cell.angle_beta   90.00
_cell.angle_gamma   90.00
#
_symmetry.space_group_name_H-M   'P 1'
#
loop_
_entity.id
_entity.type
_entity.pdbx_description
1 polymer ?
#
loop_
_entity_poly.entity_id
_entity_poly.type
_entity_poly.pdbx_seq_one_letter_code
_entity_poly.pdbx_strand_id
1 'polypeptide(L)'
;MPLQLAPTSLTQPILPNWSFHLFNVNLGSSSNPAVEQAALEKVGSYGRQIGHIAEALELIVKKAKLLESQDLTQDEKDVLQVFLGDVSAIRQIKASQQLAP
;
A
#
# COMPACT_ATOMS: atom_id res chain seq x y z
N MET A 1 0.59 55.72 -2.70
CA MET A 1 0.69 54.39 -3.32
C MET A 1 1.14 53.42 -2.24
N PRO A 2 0.27 52.59 -1.66
CA PRO A 2 0.73 51.67 -0.61
C PRO A 2 1.60 50.59 -1.26
N LEU A 3 2.83 50.45 -0.77
CA LEU A 3 3.74 49.38 -1.15
C LEU A 3 3.16 48.08 -0.60
N GLN A 4 2.52 47.31 -1.47
CA GLN A 4 1.96 46.00 -1.13
C GLN A 4 3.10 44.98 -1.04
N LEU A 5 3.64 44.85 0.17
CA LEU A 5 4.78 43.97 0.49
C LEU A 5 4.36 42.59 1.00
N ALA A 6 3.07 42.27 0.98
CA ALA A 6 2.55 40.99 1.45
C ALA A 6 1.90 40.20 0.30
N PRO A 7 2.34 38.94 0.05
CA PRO A 7 1.81 38.11 -1.02
C PRO A 7 0.34 37.76 -0.77
N THR A 8 -0.49 37.86 -1.81
CA THR A 8 -1.95 37.65 -1.75
C THR A 8 -2.38 36.19 -1.75
N SER A 9 -1.44 35.25 -1.90
CA SER A 9 -1.64 33.82 -1.71
C SER A 9 -0.43 33.20 -1.02
N LEU A 10 -0.64 32.61 0.17
CA LEU A 10 0.35 31.82 0.88
C LEU A 10 0.15 30.35 0.53
N THR A 11 0.53 29.95 -0.68
CA THR A 11 0.77 28.54 -0.98
C THR A 11 2.10 28.15 -0.35
N GLN A 12 2.07 27.87 0.95
CA GLN A 12 3.18 27.20 1.62
C GLN A 12 3.01 25.70 1.39
N PRO A 13 3.89 25.06 0.60
CA PRO A 13 3.98 23.62 0.61
C PRO A 13 4.41 23.26 2.04
N ILE A 14 3.64 22.42 2.73
CA ILE A 14 3.98 22.03 4.10
C ILE A 14 5.40 21.39 4.13
N LEU A 15 5.94 20.94 2.98
CA LEU A 15 7.27 20.36 2.81
C LEU A 15 7.86 20.73 1.42
N PRO A 16 8.60 21.84 1.27
CA PRO A 16 8.94 22.46 -0.03
C PRO A 16 10.02 21.74 -0.87
N ASN A 17 10.64 20.68 -0.34
CA ASN A 17 11.72 19.97 -1.06
C ASN A 17 11.19 18.79 -1.89
N TRP A 18 9.87 18.70 -2.06
CA TRP A 18 9.21 17.51 -2.56
C TRP A 18 8.64 17.69 -3.96
N SER A 19 9.49 17.57 -4.97
CA SER A 19 9.09 17.45 -6.37
C SER A 19 9.77 16.21 -6.97
N PHE A 20 8.95 15.33 -7.57
CA PHE A 20 9.14 13.88 -7.84
C PHE A 20 9.06 12.98 -6.59
N HIS A 21 7.89 12.89 -5.96
CA HIS A 21 7.67 12.35 -4.60
C HIS A 21 6.38 11.49 -4.51
N LEU A 22 6.38 10.26 -5.03
CA LEU A 22 5.12 9.51 -5.22
C LEU A 22 4.67 8.61 -4.04
N PHE A 23 5.48 8.45 -2.99
CA PHE A 23 4.99 8.09 -1.66
C PHE A 23 5.86 8.79 -0.62
N ASN A 24 5.30 9.76 0.09
CA ASN A 24 5.85 10.11 1.38
C ASN A 24 5.11 9.34 2.47
N VAL A 25 5.68 8.21 2.89
CA VAL A 25 5.25 7.57 4.12
C VAL A 25 5.99 8.29 5.25
N ASN A 26 5.34 9.27 5.86
CA ASN A 26 5.78 9.76 7.17
C ASN A 26 5.63 8.59 8.16
N LEU A 27 6.72 7.86 8.43
CA LEU A 27 6.77 6.78 9.43
C LEU A 27 6.83 7.31 10.87
N GLY A 28 6.66 8.62 11.08
CA GLY A 28 7.02 9.25 12.33
C GLY A 28 8.53 9.21 12.52
N SER A 29 8.99 9.60 13.70
CA SER A 29 10.40 9.56 14.11
C SER A 29 10.93 8.12 14.07
N SER A 30 11.39 7.64 12.91
CA SER A 30 12.15 6.40 12.85
C SER A 30 13.43 6.59 13.64
N SER A 31 13.60 5.79 14.69
CA SER A 31 14.77 5.87 15.57
C SER A 31 16.07 5.47 14.87
N ASN A 32 16.00 4.89 13.66
CA ASN A 32 17.17 4.55 12.85
C ASN A 32 16.90 4.53 11.32
N PRO A 33 17.09 5.66 10.62
CA PRO A 33 16.88 5.78 9.17
C PRO A 33 17.69 4.81 8.31
N ALA A 34 18.88 4.38 8.78
CA ALA A 34 19.71 3.42 8.06
C ALA A 34 19.05 2.04 7.98
N VAL A 35 18.26 1.66 9.00
CA VAL A 35 17.50 0.40 9.02
C VAL A 35 16.36 0.46 8.01
N GLU A 36 15.63 1.57 7.94
CA GLU A 36 14.54 1.73 6.96
C GLU A 36 15.05 1.67 5.53
N GLN A 37 16.17 2.35 5.25
CA GLN A 37 16.77 2.30 3.92
C GLN A 37 17.24 0.89 3.57
N ALA A 38 17.93 0.20 4.49
CA ALA A 38 18.33 -1.19 4.27
C ALA A 38 17.13 -2.13 4.11
N ALA A 39 16.02 -1.88 4.80
CA ALA A 39 14.80 -2.67 4.65
C ALA A 39 14.16 -2.48 3.27
N LEU A 40 14.07 -1.24 2.79
CA LEU A 40 13.57 -0.93 1.44
C LEU A 40 14.44 -1.55 0.35
N GLU A 41 15.76 -1.50 0.51
CA GLU A 41 16.72 -2.06 -0.46
C GLU A 41 16.74 -3.59 -0.46
N LYS A 42 16.70 -4.24 0.72
CA LYS A 42 16.91 -5.70 0.85
C LYS A 42 15.63 -6.52 0.91
N VAL A 43 14.59 -6.01 1.55
CA VAL A 43 13.30 -6.72 1.71
C VAL A 43 12.31 -6.32 0.61
N GLY A 44 12.51 -5.13 0.04
CA GLY A 44 11.63 -4.54 -0.96
C GLY A 44 10.56 -3.64 -0.34
N SER A 45 9.86 -2.91 -1.21
CA SER A 45 8.85 -1.93 -0.79
C SER A 45 7.77 -2.55 0.11
N TYR A 46 7.19 -1.73 0.99
CA TYR A 46 6.07 -2.17 1.83
C TYR A 46 4.91 -2.76 1.02
N GLY A 47 4.64 -2.25 -0.18
CA GLY A 47 3.65 -2.83 -1.09
C GLY A 47 3.97 -4.28 -1.52
N ARG A 48 5.26 -4.62 -1.68
CA ARG A 48 5.68 -6.01 -1.95
C ARG A 48 5.44 -6.91 -0.73
N GLN A 49 5.74 -6.41 0.47
CA GLN A 49 5.50 -7.16 1.71
C GLN A 49 4.00 -7.43 1.94
N ILE A 50 3.15 -6.43 1.72
CA ILE A 50 1.69 -6.59 1.78
C ILE A 50 1.20 -7.59 0.73
N GLY A 51 1.77 -7.57 -0.49
CA GLY A 51 1.48 -8.55 -1.52
C GLY A 51 1.74 -10.00 -1.06
N HIS A 52 2.88 -10.24 -0.39
CA HIS A 52 3.19 -11.56 0.15
C HIS A 52 2.23 -11.98 1.28
N ILE A 53 1.86 -11.05 2.17
CA ILE A 53 0.85 -11.31 3.22
C ILE A 53 -0.47 -11.70 2.56
N ALA A 54 -0.86 -11.00 1.49
CA ALA A 54 -2.12 -11.25 0.82
C ALA A 54 -2.15 -12.64 0.15
N GLU A 55 -1.06 -13.05 -0.49
CA GLU A 55 -0.89 -14.38 -1.09
C GLU A 55 -0.86 -15.48 -0.02
N ALA A 56 -0.21 -15.25 1.12
CA ALA A 56 -0.20 -16.19 2.24
C ALA A 56 -1.61 -16.37 2.83
N LEU A 57 -2.36 -15.28 2.99
CA LEU A 57 -3.73 -15.35 3.50
C LEU A 57 -4.66 -16.05 2.50
N GLU A 58 -4.55 -15.77 1.20
CA GLU A 58 -5.28 -16.49 0.16
C GLU A 58 -5.03 -18.01 0.23
N LEU A 59 -3.76 -18.41 0.42
CA LEU A 59 -3.40 -19.82 0.59
C LEU A 59 -4.09 -20.45 1.81
N ILE A 60 -4.08 -19.77 2.95
CA ILE A 60 -4.73 -20.24 4.18
C ILE A 60 -6.24 -20.39 3.97
N VAL A 61 -6.90 -19.37 3.42
CA VAL A 61 -8.35 -19.40 3.15
C VAL A 61 -8.73 -20.60 2.28
N LYS A 62 -7.93 -20.89 1.24
CA LYS A 62 -8.14 -22.05 0.36
C LYS A 62 -7.85 -23.38 1.05
N LYS A 63 -6.73 -23.50 1.75
CA LYS A 63 -6.30 -24.76 2.39
C LYS A 63 -7.19 -25.16 3.57
N ALA A 64 -7.62 -24.20 4.36
CA ALA A 64 -8.53 -24.40 5.48
C ALA A 64 -10.01 -24.42 5.04
N LYS A 65 -10.30 -24.25 3.75
CA LYS A 65 -11.66 -24.27 3.18
C LYS A 65 -12.61 -23.31 3.92
N LEU A 66 -12.12 -22.12 4.28
CA LEU A 66 -12.87 -21.20 5.16
C LEU A 66 -14.21 -20.75 4.56
N LEU A 67 -14.30 -20.63 3.24
CA LEU A 67 -15.57 -20.30 2.56
C LEU A 67 -16.62 -21.43 2.68
N GLU A 68 -16.18 -22.67 2.87
CA GLU A 68 -17.05 -23.85 3.07
C GLU A 68 -17.32 -24.12 4.56
N SER A 69 -16.61 -23.44 5.48
CA SER A 69 -16.70 -23.69 6.92
C SER A 69 -18.08 -23.38 7.47
N GLN A 70 -18.56 -24.19 8.41
CA GLN A 70 -19.78 -23.92 9.17
C GLN A 70 -19.54 -22.97 10.35
N ASP A 71 -18.27 -22.76 10.73
CA ASP A 71 -17.88 -21.91 11.87
C ASP A 71 -17.91 -20.41 11.54
N LEU A 72 -18.01 -20.07 10.26
CA LEU A 72 -18.06 -18.70 9.77
C LEU A 72 -19.50 -18.34 9.35
N THR A 73 -19.95 -17.19 9.80
CA THR A 73 -21.18 -16.55 9.33
C THR A 73 -21.07 -16.16 7.86
N GLN A 74 -22.22 -15.88 7.23
CA GLN A 74 -22.22 -15.45 5.84
C GLN A 74 -21.44 -14.13 5.65
N ASP A 75 -21.62 -13.18 6.56
CA ASP A 75 -20.94 -11.88 6.50
C ASP A 75 -19.40 -12.04 6.58
N GLU A 76 -18.91 -12.93 7.45
CA GLU A 76 -17.47 -13.22 7.55
C GLU A 76 -16.93 -13.87 6.27
N LYS A 77 -17.71 -14.76 5.64
CA LYS A 77 -17.34 -15.36 4.35
C LYS A 77 -17.31 -14.31 3.24
N ASP A 78 -18.23 -13.36 3.25
CA ASP A 78 -18.31 -12.31 2.25
C ASP A 78 -17.07 -11.39 2.34
N VAL A 79 -16.60 -11.08 3.56
CA VAL A 79 -15.32 -10.36 3.77
C VAL A 79 -14.14 -11.12 3.12
N LEU A 80 -14.05 -12.43 3.33
CA LEU A 80 -13.01 -13.26 2.72
C LEU A 80 -13.13 -13.29 1.19
N GLN A 81 -14.35 -13.34 0.65
CA GLN A 81 -14.57 -13.33 -0.81
C GLN A 81 -14.14 -12.01 -1.44
N VAL A 82 -14.48 -10.87 -0.83
CA VAL A 82 -14.04 -9.55 -1.29
C VAL A 82 -12.51 -9.48 -1.34
N PHE A 83 -11.86 -9.89 -0.25
CA PHE A 83 -10.41 -9.94 -0.17
C PHE A 83 -9.78 -10.81 -1.28
N LEU A 84 -10.32 -12.02 -1.50
CA LEU A 84 -9.84 -12.91 -2.57
C LEU A 84 -10.06 -12.31 -3.98
N GLY A 85 -11.16 -11.58 -4.17
CA GLY A 85 -11.44 -10.82 -5.38
C GLY A 85 -10.38 -9.74 -5.63
N ASP A 86 -10.05 -8.96 -4.61
CA ASP A 86 -9.03 -7.89 -4.68
C ASP A 86 -7.65 -8.46 -5.03
N VAL A 87 -7.25 -9.55 -4.37
CA VAL A 87 -5.98 -10.25 -4.68
C VAL A 87 -5.94 -10.72 -6.13
N SER A 88 -7.06 -11.25 -6.64
CA SER A 88 -7.17 -11.71 -8.02
C SER A 88 -7.10 -10.56 -9.01
N ALA A 89 -7.76 -9.43 -8.74
CA ALA A 89 -7.71 -8.23 -9.56
C ALA A 89 -6.29 -7.65 -9.64
N ILE A 90 -5.60 -7.54 -8.50
CA ILE A 90 -4.21 -7.08 -8.44
C ILE A 90 -3.30 -8.00 -9.27
N ARG A 91 -3.51 -9.32 -9.20
CA ARG A 91 -2.74 -10.28 -10.00
C ARG A 91 -2.95 -10.08 -11.50
N GLN A 92 -4.17 -9.81 -11.94
CA GLN A 92 -4.48 -9.50 -13.35
C GLN A 92 -3.79 -8.20 -13.81
N ILE A 93 -3.80 -7.15 -12.98
CA ILE A 93 -3.08 -5.89 -13.27
C ILE A 93 -1.58 -6.15 -13.43
N LYS A 94 -0.97 -6.89 -12.49
CA LYS A 94 0.47 -7.24 -12.53
C LYS A 94 0.83 -8.04 -13.79
N ALA A 95 0.02 -9.05 -14.13
CA ALA A 95 0.21 -9.86 -15.32
C ALA A 95 0.14 -8.99 -16.59
N SER A 96 -0.83 -8.08 -16.65
CA SER A 96 -1.01 -7.18 -17.80
C SER A 96 0.16 -6.22 -17.99
N GLN A 97 0.77 -5.73 -16.90
CA GLN A 97 1.95 -4.87 -16.96
C GLN A 97 3.25 -5.62 -17.29
N GLN A 98 3.40 -6.88 -16.86
CA GLN A 98 4.58 -7.70 -17.21
C GLN A 98 4.62 -8.12 -18.68
N LEU A 99 3.48 -8.08 -19.38
CA LEU A 99 3.36 -8.37 -20.81
C LEU A 99 3.55 -7.12 -21.70
N ALA A 100 3.67 -5.93 -21.12
CA ALA A 100 3.98 -4.70 -21.85
C ALA A 100 5.49 -4.64 -22.16
N PRO A 101 5.90 -4.45 -23.42
CA PRO A 101 7.30 -4.51 -23.87
C PRO A 101 8.18 -3.39 -23.30
#